data_AF-A0AAN6RMT6-F1
#
_entry.id   AF-A0AAN6RMT6-F1
#
_cell.length_a   1.000
_cell.length_b   1.000
_cell.length_c   1.000
_cell.angle_alpha   90.00
_cell.angle_beta   90.00
_cell.angle_gamma   90.00
#
_symmetry.space_group_name_H-M   'P 1'
#
loop_
_entity.id
_entity.type
_entity.pdbx_description
1 polymer ?
#
loop_
_entity_poly.entity_id
_entity_poly.type
_entity_poly.pdbx_seq_one_letter_code
_entity_poly.pdbx_strand_id
1 'polypeptide(L)'
;MGLFCCFGSADKNAEAPRPAKAPRTTQVPSVERTWVKDESWTTYINETANSEKSPDKAMPQRVRQYIDTLYPDCAQAGSIEDMGEKRYPLRDGTCSPLTYNDILILDNDFTGVVYSVAVIVNLPPNADLTPGKWLDSTEMEEAKVHVPNMLTMIESQNVNAKHTVARIFIGADSVWCRFHPENRDMSVSGVPSGSEEEFKQKNDELAKALRKDKMVPQGIFRASAFERTLQTLYMTHPGCTVWDEGPLQFSVGGKPHTEPTRMLVARVFNAGQDRHFVPEDEIDATVYQVSSGLRPDTEAKYKLLQNRNPQKHHGNIVELSVFIATPLTETWPKYGTYRKSAVMRQAGVTAIMRLDSWSRQQKFERCYLSVYMGADHVRMKIVSDRFGFTTESNDKVLEDSMPVPTDQNLPSLEPFFVTVKKEDEHELFDSEVQFQAIKNLISQRADQDPERYRAMAPMIAVRTTAHFIDSNYPGCETIDEGEFPIVIDDQSVVLSDTRLVVAKDPTKGEKNNIVAAFHLVPQPGGHALFSAEARGKNWLETPEMKVAEEALRQVLVKWYKEDRLADDCMAQVVMGMDVSFYRFVDGERFEDYPDERIQQIRWQ
;
A
#
# COMPACT_ATOMS: atom_id res chain seq x y z
N MET A 1 -39.19 -5.14 16.50
CA MET A 1 -40.45 -4.61 17.07
C MET A 1 -41.18 -5.73 17.78
N GLY A 2 -41.62 -5.51 19.03
CA GLY A 2 -42.41 -6.46 19.81
C GLY A 2 -42.07 -6.44 21.29
N LEU A 3 -42.52 -5.40 22.01
CA LEU A 3 -42.60 -5.39 23.47
C LEU A 3 -43.64 -6.42 23.94
N PHE A 4 -43.33 -7.17 25.00
CA PHE A 4 -44.35 -7.68 25.91
C PHE A 4 -43.86 -7.58 27.36
N CYS A 5 -44.40 -6.58 28.07
CA CYS A 5 -44.54 -6.62 29.53
C CYS A 5 -45.88 -7.30 29.84
N CYS A 6 -45.90 -8.24 30.79
CA CYS A 6 -47.13 -8.64 31.49
C CYS A 6 -46.85 -8.71 32.98
N PHE A 7 -47.50 -7.82 33.73
CA PHE A 7 -47.76 -7.97 35.17
C PHE A 7 -49.03 -8.82 35.36
N GLY A 8 -49.02 -9.68 36.38
CA GLY A 8 -50.22 -10.03 37.16
C GLY A 8 -50.73 -11.48 37.05
N SER A 9 -50.60 -12.23 38.15
CA SER A 9 -51.71 -12.89 38.86
C SER A 9 -51.16 -13.99 39.80
N ALA A 10 -51.52 -13.92 41.07
CA ALA A 10 -51.21 -14.92 42.07
C ALA A 10 -52.29 -16.01 42.05
N ASP A 11 -51.96 -17.19 41.51
CA ASP A 11 -52.72 -18.41 41.76
C ASP A 11 -51.95 -19.35 42.68
N LYS A 12 -52.55 -19.63 43.83
CA LYS A 12 -52.13 -20.65 44.78
C LYS A 12 -52.61 -22.01 44.28
N ASN A 13 -51.73 -23.01 44.37
CA ASN A 13 -51.91 -24.43 44.00
C ASN A 13 -51.64 -24.79 42.53
N ALA A 14 -50.35 -24.80 42.17
CA ALA A 14 -49.83 -25.75 41.18
C ALA A 14 -48.53 -26.32 41.75
N GLU A 15 -48.49 -27.64 41.92
CA GLU A 15 -47.29 -28.39 42.33
C GLU A 15 -46.11 -28.01 41.43
N ALA A 16 -44.96 -27.73 42.04
CA ALA A 16 -43.74 -27.37 41.33
C ALA A 16 -43.41 -28.44 40.27
N PRO A 17 -43.29 -28.09 38.98
CA PRO A 17 -42.86 -29.04 37.98
C PRO A 17 -41.44 -29.50 38.34
N ARG A 18 -41.25 -30.83 38.36
CA ARG A 18 -39.93 -31.46 38.55
C ARG A 18 -38.91 -30.76 37.62
N PRO A 19 -37.69 -30.44 38.09
CA PRO A 19 -36.70 -29.80 37.24
C PRO A 19 -36.49 -30.68 36.01
N ALA A 20 -36.85 -30.14 34.84
CA ALA A 20 -36.48 -30.73 33.58
C ALA A 20 -34.96 -30.90 33.60
N LYS A 21 -34.47 -32.11 33.29
CA LYS A 21 -33.04 -32.34 33.08
C LYS A 21 -32.54 -31.23 32.17
N ALA A 22 -31.61 -30.41 32.68
CA ALA A 22 -30.91 -29.43 31.89
C ALA A 22 -30.45 -30.14 30.60
N PRO A 23 -30.64 -29.52 29.41
CA PRO A 23 -30.05 -30.07 28.20
C PRO A 23 -28.56 -30.28 28.52
N ARG A 24 -28.08 -31.51 28.29
CA ARG A 24 -26.64 -31.80 28.35
C ARG A 24 -25.98 -30.70 27.54
N THR A 25 -25.26 -29.81 28.21
CA THR A 25 -24.29 -28.92 27.59
C THR A 25 -23.36 -29.87 26.85
N THR A 26 -23.51 -29.93 25.54
CA THR A 26 -22.53 -30.52 24.66
C THR A 26 -21.25 -29.78 25.00
N GLN A 27 -20.37 -30.41 25.79
CA GLN A 27 -19.02 -29.92 25.98
C GLN A 27 -18.40 -29.93 24.58
N VAL A 28 -18.47 -28.77 23.92
CA VAL A 28 -17.62 -28.47 22.78
C VAL A 28 -16.21 -28.73 23.30
N PRO A 29 -15.38 -29.54 22.61
CA PRO A 29 -14.02 -29.75 23.03
C PRO A 29 -13.37 -28.36 23.16
N SER A 30 -12.96 -27.99 24.37
CA SER A 30 -12.25 -26.73 24.56
C SER A 30 -10.88 -26.91 23.91
N VAL A 31 -10.73 -26.47 22.67
CA VAL A 31 -9.40 -26.25 22.09
C VAL A 31 -8.68 -25.30 23.05
N GLU A 32 -7.61 -25.79 23.67
CA GLU A 32 -6.79 -25.00 24.57
C GLU A 32 -6.11 -23.92 23.73
N ARG A 33 -6.40 -22.65 24.03
CA ARG A 33 -5.91 -21.49 23.28
C ARG A 33 -4.77 -20.85 24.07
N THR A 34 -3.62 -20.68 23.43
CA THR A 34 -2.50 -19.94 23.99
C THR A 34 -2.78 -18.44 23.86
N TRP A 35 -2.94 -17.77 25.00
CA TRP A 35 -3.07 -16.32 25.07
C TRP A 35 -1.70 -15.70 25.24
N VAL A 36 -1.39 -14.70 24.42
CA VAL A 36 -0.11 -13.99 24.41
C VAL A 36 -0.35 -12.55 24.84
N LYS A 37 0.54 -12.01 25.68
CA LYS A 37 0.50 -10.59 26.08
C LYS A 37 0.81 -9.71 24.86
N ASP A 38 0.03 -8.67 24.64
CA ASP A 38 0.29 -7.64 23.63
C ASP A 38 1.15 -6.52 24.25
N GLU A 39 2.48 -6.63 24.09
CA GLU A 39 3.44 -5.60 24.54
C GLU A 39 3.29 -4.28 23.75
N SER A 40 2.85 -4.33 22.48
CA SER A 40 2.63 -3.14 21.63
C SER A 40 1.52 -2.24 22.16
N TRP A 41 0.44 -2.81 22.72
CA TRP A 41 -0.61 -2.03 23.39
C TRP A 41 -0.08 -1.27 24.62
N THR A 42 0.71 -1.95 25.46
CA THR A 42 1.30 -1.34 26.66
C THR A 42 2.18 -0.15 26.27
N THR A 43 2.97 -0.32 25.22
CA THR A 43 3.82 0.74 24.65
C THR A 43 2.97 1.91 24.13
N TYR A 44 1.95 1.62 23.32
CA TYR A 44 1.05 2.62 22.75
C TYR A 44 0.33 3.45 23.83
N ILE A 45 -0.18 2.81 24.88
CA ILE A 45 -0.83 3.52 25.99
C ILE A 45 0.15 4.43 26.72
N ASN A 46 1.39 3.98 26.98
CA ASN A 46 2.38 4.78 27.69
C ASN A 46 2.82 6.00 26.88
N GLU A 47 2.95 5.87 25.57
CA GLU A 47 3.28 6.98 24.67
C GLU A 47 2.16 8.02 24.58
N THR A 48 0.91 7.56 24.52
CA THR A 48 -0.28 8.44 24.40
C THR A 48 -0.76 9.01 25.74
N ALA A 49 -0.46 8.38 26.88
CA ALA A 49 -0.81 8.90 28.20
C ALA A 49 -0.08 10.19 28.57
N ASN A 50 1.07 10.49 27.94
CA ASN A 50 1.85 11.71 28.18
C ASN A 50 1.24 12.99 27.56
N SER A 51 0.20 12.88 26.71
CA SER A 51 -0.38 14.03 26.00
C SER A 51 -1.73 14.54 26.56
N GLU A 52 -2.46 13.78 27.38
CA GLU A 52 -3.84 14.13 27.77
C GLU A 52 -4.19 13.91 29.26
N LYS A 53 -5.03 14.81 29.81
CA LYS A 53 -5.34 14.94 31.27
C LYS A 53 -6.42 13.99 31.84
N SER A 54 -6.89 12.96 31.12
CA SER A 54 -7.99 12.09 31.59
C SER A 54 -7.91 10.66 31.02
N PRO A 55 -7.40 9.66 31.76
CA PRO A 55 -7.21 8.29 31.25
C PRO A 55 -8.50 7.46 31.10
N ASP A 56 -9.49 7.63 31.99
CA ASP A 56 -10.50 6.58 32.22
C ASP A 56 -11.75 6.66 31.32
N LYS A 57 -12.11 7.85 30.81
CA LYS A 57 -13.29 8.04 29.94
C LYS A 57 -13.00 7.82 28.45
N ALA A 58 -11.76 7.52 28.09
CA ALA A 58 -11.29 7.42 26.70
C ALA A 58 -10.86 5.99 26.29
N MET A 59 -11.02 4.97 27.14
CA MET A 59 -10.45 3.64 26.86
C MET A 59 -11.00 2.98 25.58
N PRO A 60 -12.33 2.95 25.32
CA PRO A 60 -12.83 2.43 24.07
C PRO A 60 -12.35 3.21 22.84
N GLN A 61 -12.21 4.53 22.97
CA GLN A 61 -11.68 5.38 21.90
C GLN A 61 -10.19 5.11 21.63
N ARG A 62 -9.38 4.92 22.68
CA ARG A 62 -7.95 4.58 22.56
C ARG A 62 -7.74 3.21 21.96
N VAL A 63 -8.53 2.22 22.40
CA VAL A 63 -8.51 0.89 21.79
C VAL A 63 -8.94 0.98 20.33
N ARG A 64 -9.98 1.76 20.00
CA ARG A 64 -10.38 1.99 18.61
C ARG A 64 -9.24 2.58 17.78
N GLN A 65 -8.57 3.62 18.27
CA GLN A 65 -7.41 4.25 17.60
C GLN A 65 -6.25 3.26 17.42
N TYR A 66 -5.93 2.45 18.44
CA TYR A 66 -4.92 1.41 18.33
C TYR A 66 -5.30 0.34 17.30
N ILE A 67 -6.55 -0.14 17.31
CA ILE A 67 -7.07 -1.07 16.31
C ILE A 67 -6.99 -0.49 14.89
N ASP A 68 -7.23 0.81 14.72
CA ASP A 68 -7.07 1.49 13.42
C ASP A 68 -5.60 1.45 12.94
N THR A 69 -4.63 1.48 13.86
CA THR A 69 -3.21 1.30 13.49
C THR A 69 -2.87 -0.13 13.09
N LEU A 70 -3.54 -1.13 13.68
CA LEU A 70 -3.36 -2.55 13.32
C LEU A 70 -4.07 -2.92 12.01
N TYR A 71 -5.18 -2.26 11.70
CA TYR A 71 -6.03 -2.57 10.53
C TYR A 71 -6.39 -1.30 9.74
N PRO A 72 -5.39 -0.58 9.18
CA PRO A 72 -5.63 0.70 8.51
C PRO A 72 -6.58 0.59 7.32
N ASP A 73 -6.47 -0.48 6.52
CA ASP A 73 -7.35 -0.71 5.37
C ASP A 73 -8.82 -0.89 5.78
N CYS A 74 -9.05 -1.51 6.95
CA CYS A 74 -10.40 -1.75 7.48
C CYS A 74 -10.98 -0.47 8.08
N ALA A 75 -10.15 0.34 8.75
CA ALA A 75 -10.52 1.64 9.25
C ALA A 75 -10.95 2.57 8.11
N GLN A 76 -10.15 2.64 7.02
CA GLN A 76 -10.44 3.45 5.84
C GLN A 76 -11.71 2.98 5.12
N ALA A 77 -11.94 1.67 5.02
CA ALA A 77 -13.15 1.11 4.41
C ALA A 77 -14.40 1.26 5.30
N GLY A 78 -14.25 1.65 6.57
CA GLY A 78 -15.34 1.67 7.53
C GLY A 78 -15.86 0.28 7.89
N SER A 79 -15.02 -0.76 7.79
CA SER A 79 -15.38 -2.16 8.06
C SER A 79 -15.09 -2.58 9.52
N ILE A 80 -14.94 -1.60 10.42
CA ILE A 80 -14.75 -1.84 11.85
C ILE A 80 -16.00 -1.35 12.59
N GLU A 81 -16.71 -2.27 13.21
CA GLU A 81 -18.01 -2.04 13.82
C GLU A 81 -17.91 -2.09 15.35
N ASP A 82 -18.42 -1.06 16.03
CA ASP A 82 -18.65 -1.10 17.46
C ASP A 82 -20.01 -1.75 17.73
N MET A 83 -20.00 -2.89 18.43
CA MET A 83 -21.19 -3.70 18.72
C MET A 83 -21.91 -3.25 19.99
N GLY A 84 -21.42 -2.18 20.62
CA GLY A 84 -21.96 -1.52 21.79
C GLY A 84 -21.61 -2.21 23.11
N GLU A 85 -21.93 -1.50 24.19
CA GLU A 85 -21.69 -1.93 25.56
C GLU A 85 -22.69 -3.02 25.98
N LYS A 86 -22.18 -4.14 26.52
CA LYS A 86 -22.97 -5.27 26.99
C LYS A 86 -22.51 -5.76 28.35
N ARG A 87 -23.41 -6.45 29.06
CA ARG A 87 -23.06 -7.26 30.24
C ARG A 87 -23.18 -8.72 29.89
N TYR A 88 -22.17 -9.49 30.28
CA TYR A 88 -22.13 -10.91 29.98
C TYR A 88 -22.54 -11.76 31.19
N PRO A 89 -23.27 -12.87 30.96
CA PRO A 89 -23.54 -13.84 31.99
C PRO A 89 -22.23 -14.56 32.34
N LEU A 90 -21.92 -14.62 33.63
CA LEU A 90 -20.84 -15.40 34.21
C LEU A 90 -21.16 -16.91 34.13
N ARG A 91 -20.14 -17.74 34.32
CA ARG A 91 -20.27 -19.21 34.30
C ARG A 91 -21.26 -19.75 35.33
N ASP A 92 -21.50 -19.02 36.41
CA ASP A 92 -22.45 -19.36 37.47
C ASP A 92 -23.89 -18.88 37.18
N GLY A 93 -24.12 -18.23 36.04
CA GLY A 93 -25.42 -17.70 35.62
C GLY A 93 -25.75 -16.31 36.16
N THR A 94 -24.88 -15.70 36.96
CA THR A 94 -24.99 -14.29 37.37
C THR A 94 -24.51 -13.36 36.25
N CYS A 95 -24.78 -12.06 36.32
CA CYS A 95 -24.23 -11.10 35.35
C CYS A 95 -22.90 -10.55 35.86
N SER A 96 -21.92 -10.39 34.97
CA SER A 96 -20.66 -9.74 35.30
C SER A 96 -20.92 -8.35 35.92
N PRO A 97 -20.22 -7.98 37.00
CA PRO A 97 -20.31 -6.65 37.57
C PRO A 97 -19.73 -5.59 36.62
N LEU A 98 -18.91 -6.00 35.65
CA LEU A 98 -18.34 -5.14 34.62
C LEU A 98 -19.10 -5.24 33.31
N THR A 99 -18.93 -4.19 32.51
CA THR A 99 -19.48 -4.06 31.17
C THR A 99 -18.35 -4.20 30.15
N TYR A 100 -18.69 -4.68 28.97
CA TYR A 100 -17.75 -4.97 27.91
C TYR A 100 -18.15 -4.21 26.66
N ASN A 101 -17.19 -3.62 25.95
CA ASN A 101 -17.42 -3.05 24.62
C ASN A 101 -16.74 -3.94 23.58
N ASP A 102 -17.50 -4.44 22.61
CA ASP A 102 -16.95 -5.32 21.58
C ASP A 102 -16.80 -4.56 20.26
N ILE A 103 -15.66 -4.74 19.63
CA ILE A 103 -15.34 -4.19 18.31
C ILE A 103 -15.10 -5.37 17.38
N LEU A 104 -15.84 -5.40 16.27
CA LEU A 104 -15.71 -6.41 15.21
C LEU A 104 -14.94 -5.80 14.05
N ILE A 105 -13.83 -6.44 13.65
CA ILE A 105 -12.99 -6.01 12.54
C ILE A 105 -13.28 -6.94 11.36
N LEU A 106 -14.05 -6.44 10.40
CA LEU A 106 -14.38 -7.13 9.16
C LEU A 106 -13.38 -6.78 8.06
N ASP A 107 -13.26 -7.67 7.09
CA ASP A 107 -12.42 -7.42 5.94
C ASP A 107 -12.91 -6.20 5.12
N ASN A 108 -11.96 -5.42 4.60
CA ASN A 108 -12.22 -4.14 3.92
C ASN A 108 -13.03 -4.21 2.61
N ASP A 109 -13.33 -5.41 2.09
CA ASP A 109 -14.19 -5.61 0.92
C ASP A 109 -15.54 -6.24 1.30
N PHE A 110 -15.83 -6.38 2.60
CA PHE A 110 -17.05 -6.99 3.14
C PHE A 110 -17.34 -8.38 2.56
N THR A 111 -16.29 -9.18 2.35
CA THR A 111 -16.41 -10.57 1.85
C THR A 111 -16.95 -11.54 2.90
N GLY A 112 -17.19 -11.07 4.12
CA GLY A 112 -17.70 -11.88 5.23
C GLY A 112 -16.60 -12.60 6.00
N VAL A 113 -15.35 -12.12 5.90
CA VAL A 113 -14.22 -12.60 6.70
C VAL A 113 -14.04 -11.69 7.90
N VAL A 114 -13.96 -12.29 9.09
CA VAL A 114 -13.64 -11.57 10.33
C VAL A 114 -12.13 -11.66 10.56
N TYR A 115 -11.46 -10.52 10.59
CA TYR A 115 -10.02 -10.46 10.88
C TYR A 115 -9.74 -10.48 12.38
N SER A 116 -10.51 -9.71 13.13
CA SER A 116 -10.31 -9.63 14.58
C SER A 116 -11.60 -9.32 15.29
N VAL A 117 -11.63 -9.72 16.56
CA VAL A 117 -12.60 -9.28 17.55
C VAL A 117 -11.81 -8.71 18.70
N ALA A 118 -12.09 -7.46 19.05
CA ALA A 118 -11.51 -6.82 20.22
C ALA A 118 -12.59 -6.62 21.28
N VAL A 119 -12.33 -7.09 22.49
CA VAL A 119 -13.21 -6.91 23.65
C VAL A 119 -12.53 -6.02 24.67
N ILE A 120 -13.19 -4.95 25.06
CA ILE A 120 -12.71 -3.98 26.03
C ILE A 120 -13.47 -4.20 27.32
N VAL A 121 -12.77 -4.52 28.41
CA VAL A 121 -13.38 -4.63 29.73
C VAL A 121 -13.39 -3.26 30.37
N ASN A 122 -14.58 -2.70 30.59
CA ASN A 122 -14.73 -1.38 31.20
C ASN A 122 -14.48 -1.49 32.70
N LEU A 123 -13.37 -0.88 33.14
CA LEU A 123 -13.01 -0.80 34.55
C LEU A 123 -13.77 0.34 35.26
N PRO A 124 -14.02 0.22 36.58
CA PRO A 124 -14.56 1.32 37.36
C PRO A 124 -13.58 2.51 37.40
N PRO A 125 -14.05 3.76 37.59
CA PRO A 125 -13.20 4.97 37.51
C PRO A 125 -12.01 5.04 38.48
N ASN A 126 -11.98 4.20 39.52
CA ASN A 126 -10.91 4.18 40.53
C ASN A 126 -10.03 2.93 40.39
N ALA A 127 -10.10 2.23 39.25
CA ALA A 127 -9.32 1.04 39.00
C ALA A 127 -7.83 1.37 38.86
N ASP A 128 -6.98 0.48 39.37
CA ASP A 128 -5.53 0.56 39.22
C ASP A 128 -5.16 0.21 37.77
N LEU A 129 -4.60 1.17 37.03
CA LEU A 129 -4.21 1.00 35.62
C LEU A 129 -2.73 0.63 35.43
N THR A 130 -2.03 0.23 36.49
CA THR A 130 -0.63 -0.18 36.40
C THR A 130 -0.46 -1.35 35.41
N PRO A 131 0.47 -1.28 34.43
CA PRO A 131 0.74 -2.38 33.52
C PRO A 131 1.06 -3.69 34.26
N GLY A 132 0.52 -4.80 33.77
CA GLY A 132 0.61 -6.14 34.34
C GLY A 132 -0.45 -6.46 35.41
N LYS A 133 -1.20 -5.46 35.89
CA LYS A 133 -2.16 -5.63 37.00
C LYS A 133 -3.30 -6.59 36.67
N TRP A 134 -3.79 -6.56 35.44
CA TRP A 134 -5.02 -7.24 35.03
C TRP A 134 -4.77 -8.56 34.29
N LEU A 135 -3.53 -8.90 33.96
CA LEU A 135 -3.21 -10.10 33.18
C LEU A 135 -3.69 -11.41 33.84
N ASP A 136 -3.60 -11.49 35.17
CA ASP A 136 -4.02 -12.64 35.99
C ASP A 136 -5.34 -12.38 36.74
N SER A 137 -6.09 -11.35 36.34
CA SER A 137 -7.37 -10.99 36.98
C SER A 137 -8.49 -11.97 36.62
N THR A 138 -9.51 -12.06 37.47
CA THR A 138 -10.70 -12.88 37.19
C THR A 138 -11.45 -12.36 35.97
N GLU A 139 -11.48 -11.04 35.81
CA GLU A 139 -12.07 -10.33 34.68
C GLU A 139 -11.40 -10.73 33.35
N MET A 140 -10.08 -10.84 33.34
CA MET A 140 -9.32 -11.30 32.18
C MET A 140 -9.62 -12.76 31.85
N GLU A 141 -9.64 -13.65 32.85
CA GLU A 141 -9.99 -15.05 32.65
C GLU A 141 -11.42 -15.23 32.14
N GLU A 142 -12.38 -14.44 32.62
CA GLU A 142 -13.75 -14.43 32.11
C GLU A 142 -13.82 -13.97 30.65
N ALA A 143 -13.11 -12.89 30.31
CA ALA A 143 -13.02 -12.41 28.93
C ALA A 143 -12.41 -13.47 28.00
N LYS A 144 -11.34 -14.17 28.43
CA LYS A 144 -10.70 -15.27 27.68
C LYS A 144 -11.66 -16.43 27.38
N VAL A 145 -12.70 -16.60 28.18
CA VAL A 145 -13.77 -17.59 27.94
C VAL A 145 -14.86 -17.02 27.02
N HIS A 146 -15.21 -15.76 27.21
CA HIS A 146 -16.27 -15.09 26.46
C HIS A 146 -15.96 -14.91 24.99
N VAL A 147 -14.80 -14.34 24.65
CA VAL A 147 -14.47 -13.98 23.25
C VAL A 147 -14.53 -15.20 22.31
N PRO A 148 -13.96 -16.37 22.65
CA PRO A 148 -14.10 -17.56 21.82
C PRO A 148 -15.55 -18.03 21.66
N ASN A 149 -16.40 -17.95 22.69
CA ASN A 149 -17.81 -18.33 22.57
C ASN A 149 -18.56 -17.41 21.60
N MET A 150 -18.27 -16.11 21.65
CA MET A 150 -18.82 -15.16 20.68
C MET A 150 -18.38 -15.48 19.26
N LEU A 151 -17.11 -15.82 19.05
CA LEU A 151 -16.58 -16.23 17.75
C LEU A 151 -17.21 -17.54 17.25
N THR A 152 -17.46 -18.52 18.13
CA THR A 152 -18.21 -19.74 17.79
C THR A 152 -19.65 -19.41 17.36
N MET A 153 -20.30 -18.46 18.02
CA MET A 153 -21.63 -17.99 17.61
C MET A 153 -21.59 -17.30 16.24
N ILE A 154 -20.60 -16.45 15.97
CA ILE A 154 -20.41 -15.81 14.67
C ILE A 154 -20.19 -16.86 13.57
N GLU A 155 -19.32 -17.85 13.82
CA GLU A 155 -19.05 -18.94 12.88
C GLU A 155 -20.31 -19.78 12.60
N SER A 156 -21.17 -19.99 13.60
CA SER A 156 -22.45 -20.70 13.44
C SER A 156 -23.45 -20.00 12.51
N GLN A 157 -23.23 -18.71 12.23
CA GLN A 157 -24.02 -17.91 11.28
C GLN A 157 -23.45 -17.94 9.84
N ASN A 158 -22.55 -18.88 9.54
CA ASN A 158 -21.82 -19.00 8.27
C ASN A 158 -20.89 -17.80 7.95
N VAL A 159 -20.46 -17.06 8.97
CA VAL A 159 -19.43 -16.02 8.84
C VAL A 159 -18.04 -16.67 8.94
N ASN A 160 -17.09 -16.26 8.09
CA ASN A 160 -15.76 -16.85 8.11
C ASN A 160 -14.91 -16.25 9.24
N ALA A 161 -14.87 -16.95 10.37
CA ALA A 161 -14.08 -16.60 11.54
C ALA A 161 -12.78 -17.42 11.68
N LYS A 162 -12.42 -18.25 10.68
CA LYS A 162 -11.33 -19.25 10.78
C LYS A 162 -9.96 -18.67 11.10
N HIS A 163 -9.71 -17.44 10.64
CA HIS A 163 -8.44 -16.74 10.82
C HIS A 163 -8.53 -15.63 11.87
N THR A 164 -9.64 -15.53 12.61
CA THR A 164 -9.89 -14.41 13.52
C THR A 164 -8.87 -14.39 14.65
N VAL A 165 -8.33 -13.20 14.93
CA VAL A 165 -7.54 -12.94 16.12
C VAL A 165 -8.42 -12.31 17.18
N ALA A 166 -8.58 -13.00 18.31
CA ALA A 166 -9.27 -12.49 19.49
C ALA A 166 -8.32 -11.58 20.27
N ARG A 167 -8.81 -10.42 20.70
CA ARG A 167 -8.09 -9.43 21.51
C ARG A 167 -8.93 -9.05 22.72
N ILE A 168 -8.28 -8.92 23.87
CA ILE A 168 -8.90 -8.47 25.11
C ILE A 168 -8.07 -7.34 25.67
N PHE A 169 -8.71 -6.21 25.95
CA PHE A 169 -8.09 -5.02 26.53
C PHE A 169 -8.68 -4.75 27.91
N ILE A 170 -7.82 -4.61 28.93
CA ILE A 170 -8.20 -4.24 30.30
C ILE A 170 -7.19 -3.21 30.81
N GLY A 171 -7.59 -1.94 30.85
CA GLY A 171 -6.68 -0.86 31.24
C GLY A 171 -5.44 -0.81 30.34
N ALA A 172 -4.25 -0.82 30.95
CA ALA A 172 -2.97 -0.87 30.24
C ALA A 172 -2.57 -2.26 29.74
N ASP A 173 -3.33 -3.30 30.07
CA ASP A 173 -3.05 -4.68 29.69
C ASP A 173 -3.86 -5.12 28.48
N SER A 174 -3.21 -5.89 27.60
CA SER A 174 -3.88 -6.55 26.48
C SER A 174 -3.32 -7.94 26.28
N VAL A 175 -4.20 -8.87 25.91
CA VAL A 175 -3.85 -10.22 25.47
C VAL A 175 -4.55 -10.53 24.16
N TRP A 176 -3.95 -11.41 23.38
CA TRP A 176 -4.55 -11.90 22.15
C TRP A 176 -4.35 -13.41 21.98
N CYS A 177 -5.22 -14.03 21.20
CA CYS A 177 -5.03 -15.40 20.74
C CYS A 177 -5.65 -15.59 19.36
N ARG A 178 -5.22 -16.63 18.65
CA ARG A 178 -5.91 -17.08 17.45
C ARG A 178 -7.14 -17.92 17.82
N PHE A 179 -8.24 -17.73 17.11
CA PHE A 179 -9.48 -18.46 17.40
C PHE A 179 -9.38 -19.97 17.10
N HIS A 180 -8.84 -20.30 15.92
CA HIS A 180 -8.54 -21.66 15.46
C HIS A 180 -7.02 -21.82 15.19
N PRO A 181 -6.19 -22.02 16.24
CA PRO A 181 -4.73 -22.09 16.11
C PRO A 181 -4.22 -23.27 15.26
N GLU A 182 -5.00 -24.33 15.16
CA GLU A 182 -4.76 -25.53 14.36
C GLU A 182 -5.14 -25.38 12.89
N ASN A 183 -5.89 -24.32 12.51
CA ASN A 183 -6.24 -24.10 11.12
C ASN A 183 -4.98 -23.93 10.26
N ARG A 184 -4.85 -24.76 9.23
CA ARG A 184 -3.77 -24.73 8.23
C ARG A 184 -4.27 -24.42 6.83
N ASP A 185 -5.59 -24.28 6.67
CA ASP A 185 -6.20 -23.97 5.40
C ASP A 185 -6.28 -22.45 5.20
N MET A 186 -5.99 -22.00 3.98
CA MET A 186 -6.25 -20.62 3.58
C MET A 186 -7.73 -20.38 3.35
N SER A 187 -8.20 -19.17 3.63
CA SER A 187 -9.52 -18.72 3.18
C SER A 187 -9.43 -18.04 1.84
N VAL A 188 -10.38 -18.39 0.95
CA VAL A 188 -10.52 -17.80 -0.39
C VAL A 188 -11.93 -17.25 -0.51
N SER A 189 -12.05 -15.93 -0.67
CA SER A 189 -13.33 -15.26 -0.81
C SER A 189 -13.38 -14.48 -2.13
N GLY A 190 -14.50 -14.55 -2.85
CA GLY A 190 -14.70 -13.73 -4.04
C GLY A 190 -14.89 -12.27 -3.67
N VAL A 191 -14.21 -11.37 -4.36
CA VAL A 191 -14.43 -9.92 -4.20
C VAL A 191 -15.47 -9.47 -5.24
N PRO A 192 -16.58 -8.83 -4.83
CA PRO A 192 -17.56 -8.31 -5.79
C PRO A 192 -16.90 -7.32 -6.75
N SER A 193 -17.03 -7.54 -8.05
CA SER A 193 -16.63 -6.57 -9.06
C SER A 193 -17.64 -5.43 -9.13
N GLY A 194 -17.16 -4.17 -9.10
CA GLY A 194 -17.99 -2.95 -9.26
C GLY A 194 -18.66 -2.84 -10.64
N SER A 195 -19.39 -1.75 -10.89
CA SER A 195 -20.32 -1.57 -12.02
C SER A 195 -19.80 -2.02 -13.40
N GLU A 196 -20.09 -3.27 -13.75
CA GLU A 196 -19.60 -3.93 -14.97
C GLU A 196 -20.23 -3.39 -16.26
N GLU A 197 -21.38 -2.74 -16.15
CA GLU A 197 -22.18 -2.31 -17.31
C GLU A 197 -21.51 -1.20 -18.12
N GLU A 198 -20.94 -0.19 -17.47
CA GLU A 198 -20.27 0.91 -18.17
C GLU A 198 -19.00 0.42 -18.87
N PHE A 199 -18.20 -0.40 -18.17
CA PHE A 199 -17.01 -1.00 -18.75
C PHE A 199 -17.35 -1.90 -19.95
N LYS A 200 -18.38 -2.73 -19.81
CA LYS A 200 -18.88 -3.58 -20.89
C LYS A 200 -19.29 -2.75 -22.11
N GLN A 201 -20.04 -1.67 -21.92
CA GLN A 201 -20.47 -0.80 -23.02
C GLN A 201 -19.26 -0.22 -23.76
N LYS A 202 -18.32 0.39 -23.05
CA LYS A 202 -17.09 0.95 -23.63
C LYS A 202 -16.26 -0.11 -24.38
N ASN A 203 -16.09 -1.29 -23.78
CA ASN A 203 -15.35 -2.38 -24.40
C ASN A 203 -16.03 -2.88 -25.69
N ASP A 204 -17.35 -3.05 -25.66
CA ASP A 204 -18.11 -3.54 -26.81
C ASP A 204 -18.18 -2.51 -27.96
N GLU A 205 -18.21 -1.22 -27.66
CA GLU A 205 -18.10 -0.14 -28.65
C GLU A 205 -16.73 -0.15 -29.34
N LEU A 206 -15.66 -0.24 -28.56
CA LEU A 206 -14.30 -0.32 -29.08
C LEU A 206 -14.09 -1.58 -29.92
N ALA A 207 -14.60 -2.73 -29.45
CA ALA A 207 -14.58 -3.98 -30.22
C ALA A 207 -15.31 -3.86 -31.56
N LYS A 208 -16.44 -3.15 -31.61
CA LYS A 208 -17.19 -2.90 -32.86
C LYS A 208 -16.43 -1.97 -33.81
N ALA A 209 -15.78 -0.93 -33.27
CA ALA A 209 -14.99 0.00 -34.07
C ALA A 209 -13.79 -0.72 -34.72
N LEU A 210 -13.02 -1.46 -33.93
CA LEU A 210 -11.83 -2.19 -34.40
C LEU A 210 -12.16 -3.30 -35.40
N ARG A 211 -13.33 -3.94 -35.31
CA ARG A 211 -13.76 -4.95 -36.30
C ARG A 211 -14.02 -4.37 -37.70
N LYS A 212 -14.31 -3.07 -37.79
CA LYS A 212 -14.54 -2.40 -39.08
C LYS A 212 -13.23 -1.99 -39.75
N ASP A 213 -12.18 -1.83 -38.97
CA ASP A 213 -10.85 -1.49 -39.45
C ASP A 213 -10.09 -2.76 -39.86
N LYS A 214 -9.56 -2.77 -41.08
CA LYS A 214 -8.82 -3.92 -41.63
C LYS A 214 -7.32 -3.87 -41.31
N MET A 215 -6.82 -2.79 -40.72
CA MET A 215 -5.39 -2.58 -40.46
C MET A 215 -5.02 -2.69 -38.97
N VAL A 216 -5.85 -3.32 -38.15
CA VAL A 216 -5.57 -3.47 -36.71
C VAL A 216 -4.38 -4.42 -36.48
N PRO A 217 -3.31 -3.99 -35.80
CA PRO A 217 -2.16 -4.84 -35.50
C PRO A 217 -2.54 -6.11 -34.73
N GLN A 218 -1.93 -7.22 -35.08
CA GLN A 218 -2.09 -8.48 -34.36
C GLN A 218 -1.52 -8.31 -32.93
N GLY A 219 -2.24 -8.79 -31.92
CA GLY A 219 -1.80 -8.71 -30.53
C GLY A 219 -2.05 -7.37 -29.83
N ILE A 220 -2.67 -6.37 -30.50
CA ILE A 220 -2.99 -5.05 -29.91
C ILE A 220 -3.70 -5.15 -28.55
N PHE A 221 -4.65 -6.08 -28.42
CA PHE A 221 -5.37 -6.29 -27.18
C PHE A 221 -4.46 -6.85 -26.08
N ARG A 222 -3.55 -7.77 -26.41
CA ARG A 222 -2.61 -8.34 -25.44
C ARG A 222 -1.72 -7.24 -24.86
N ALA A 223 -1.18 -6.38 -25.72
CA ALA A 223 -0.33 -5.25 -25.30
C ALA A 223 -1.09 -4.29 -24.38
N SER A 224 -2.27 -3.85 -24.81
CA SER A 224 -3.10 -2.91 -24.03
C SER A 224 -3.58 -3.51 -22.71
N ALA A 225 -3.98 -4.78 -22.69
CA ALA A 225 -4.45 -5.44 -21.48
C ALA A 225 -3.32 -5.72 -20.48
N PHE A 226 -2.12 -6.05 -20.96
CA PHE A 226 -0.94 -6.23 -20.10
C PHE A 226 -0.54 -4.90 -19.44
N GLU A 227 -0.41 -3.83 -20.22
CA GLU A 227 -0.12 -2.47 -19.74
C GLU A 227 -1.18 -2.01 -18.72
N ARG A 228 -2.47 -2.20 -19.02
CA ARG A 228 -3.56 -1.87 -18.09
C ARG A 228 -3.51 -2.68 -16.80
N THR A 229 -3.03 -3.92 -16.83
CA THR A 229 -2.85 -4.74 -15.63
C THR A 229 -1.75 -4.15 -14.74
N LEU A 230 -0.62 -3.74 -15.33
CA LEU A 230 0.43 -3.02 -14.61
C LEU A 230 -0.08 -1.71 -14.02
N GLN A 231 -0.79 -0.91 -14.82
CA GLN A 231 -1.42 0.33 -14.36
C GLN A 231 -2.33 0.08 -13.15
N THR A 232 -3.18 -0.94 -13.24
CA THR A 232 -4.12 -1.29 -12.17
C THR A 232 -3.36 -1.62 -10.89
N LEU A 233 -2.33 -2.47 -10.96
CA LEU A 233 -1.50 -2.82 -9.80
C LEU A 233 -0.87 -1.59 -9.13
N TYR A 234 -0.32 -0.66 -9.92
CA TYR A 234 0.28 0.57 -9.40
C TYR A 234 -0.75 1.54 -8.80
N MET A 235 -1.97 1.58 -9.34
CA MET A 235 -3.04 2.44 -8.83
C MET A 235 -3.71 1.86 -7.58
N THR A 236 -3.94 0.54 -7.53
CA THR A 236 -4.64 -0.09 -6.40
C THR A 236 -3.73 -0.36 -5.21
N HIS A 237 -2.43 -0.49 -5.44
CA HIS A 237 -1.42 -0.72 -4.39
C HIS A 237 -0.36 0.39 -4.42
N PRO A 238 -0.75 1.63 -4.09
CA PRO A 238 0.19 2.74 -4.09
C PRO A 238 1.34 2.40 -3.15
N GLY A 239 2.57 2.46 -3.68
CA GLY A 239 3.75 2.20 -2.89
C GLY A 239 4.28 0.79 -2.85
N CYS A 240 3.59 -0.11 -3.54
CA CYS A 240 4.17 -1.41 -3.84
C CYS A 240 5.04 -1.32 -5.08
N THR A 241 5.98 -2.25 -5.19
CA THR A 241 6.69 -2.54 -6.43
C THR A 241 5.99 -3.70 -7.13
N VAL A 242 5.96 -3.68 -8.46
CA VAL A 242 5.35 -4.75 -9.28
C VAL A 242 6.45 -5.62 -9.88
N TRP A 243 6.34 -6.93 -9.68
CA TRP A 243 7.35 -7.92 -10.02
C TRP A 243 6.84 -8.94 -11.02
N ASP A 244 7.69 -9.35 -11.97
CA ASP A 244 7.44 -10.51 -12.83
C ASP A 244 7.97 -11.79 -12.17
N GLU A 245 7.06 -12.69 -11.82
CA GLU A 245 7.36 -14.02 -11.24
C GLU A 245 7.34 -15.13 -12.32
N GLY A 246 7.27 -14.75 -13.60
CA GLY A 246 7.32 -15.65 -14.74
C GLY A 246 5.96 -16.29 -15.09
N PRO A 247 5.95 -17.33 -15.95
CA PRO A 247 4.73 -17.94 -16.43
C PRO A 247 4.02 -18.80 -15.37
N LEU A 248 2.68 -18.77 -15.38
CA LEU A 248 1.86 -19.75 -14.66
C LEU A 248 1.54 -20.92 -15.60
N GLN A 249 2.16 -22.07 -15.39
CA GLN A 249 1.89 -23.28 -16.18
C GLN A 249 0.72 -24.07 -15.57
N PHE A 250 -0.29 -24.39 -16.39
CA PHE A 250 -1.44 -25.20 -15.99
C PHE A 250 -2.03 -25.97 -17.16
N SER A 251 -2.89 -26.96 -16.85
CA SER A 251 -3.54 -27.83 -17.85
C SER A 251 -5.06 -27.77 -17.75
N VAL A 252 -5.75 -27.62 -18.88
CA VAL A 252 -7.21 -27.59 -18.97
C VAL A 252 -7.69 -28.89 -19.60
N GLY A 253 -8.54 -29.65 -18.89
CA GLY A 253 -9.02 -30.96 -19.38
C GLY A 253 -7.88 -31.96 -19.65
N GLY A 254 -6.80 -31.89 -18.85
CA GLY A 254 -5.62 -32.76 -18.99
C GLY A 254 -4.62 -32.34 -20.08
N LYS A 255 -4.89 -31.28 -20.84
CA LYS A 255 -3.95 -30.75 -21.86
C LYS A 255 -3.26 -29.49 -21.35
N PRO A 256 -1.95 -29.33 -21.53
CA PRO A 256 -1.26 -28.08 -21.22
C PRO A 256 -1.91 -26.90 -21.92
N HIS A 257 -2.11 -25.80 -21.20
CA HIS A 257 -2.56 -24.56 -21.80
C HIS A 257 -1.48 -24.00 -22.71
N THR A 258 -1.87 -23.59 -23.92
CA THR A 258 -0.92 -23.22 -24.98
C THR A 258 -0.69 -21.71 -25.08
N GLU A 259 -1.63 -20.88 -24.62
CA GLU A 259 -1.44 -19.44 -24.70
C GLU A 259 -0.49 -18.95 -23.59
N PRO A 260 0.32 -17.90 -23.86
CA PRO A 260 1.22 -17.34 -22.87
C PRO A 260 0.51 -16.85 -21.61
N THR A 261 1.15 -17.05 -20.46
CA THR A 261 0.67 -16.57 -19.15
C THR A 261 1.79 -15.83 -18.42
N ARG A 262 1.45 -14.88 -17.54
CA ARG A 262 2.41 -14.21 -16.64
C ARG A 262 1.81 -14.01 -15.25
N MET A 263 2.65 -14.17 -14.24
CA MET A 263 2.37 -13.85 -12.85
C MET A 263 3.04 -12.53 -12.51
N LEU A 264 2.23 -11.51 -12.24
CA LEU A 264 2.65 -10.21 -11.79
C LEU A 264 2.31 -10.05 -10.32
N VAL A 265 3.27 -9.65 -9.49
CA VAL A 265 3.10 -9.59 -8.03
C VAL A 265 3.37 -8.20 -7.51
N ALA A 266 2.40 -7.63 -6.78
CA ALA A 266 2.60 -6.40 -6.01
C ALA A 266 3.13 -6.76 -4.61
N ARG A 267 4.25 -6.13 -4.23
CA ARG A 267 4.93 -6.36 -2.94
C ARG A 267 4.99 -5.07 -2.13
N VAL A 268 4.57 -5.14 -0.87
CA VAL A 268 4.73 -4.08 0.12
C VAL A 268 6.17 -4.08 0.61
N PHE A 269 6.75 -2.88 0.63
CA PHE A 269 8.07 -2.65 1.21
C PHE A 269 8.05 -1.76 2.47
N ASN A 270 6.88 -1.23 2.84
CA ASN A 270 6.77 -0.34 3.99
C ASN A 270 6.84 -1.16 5.29
N ALA A 271 7.83 -0.87 6.13
CA ALA A 271 7.78 -1.23 7.54
C ALA A 271 6.72 -0.36 8.21
N GLY A 272 5.57 -0.95 8.53
CA GLY A 272 4.78 -0.48 9.68
C GLY A 272 5.53 -0.77 10.99
N GLN A 273 4.80 -0.89 12.10
CA GLN A 273 5.38 -1.46 13.33
C GLN A 273 5.88 -2.91 13.13
N ASP A 274 5.41 -3.59 12.08
CA ASP A 274 5.90 -4.89 11.64
C ASP A 274 7.24 -4.75 10.88
N ARG A 275 8.31 -4.42 11.61
CA ARG A 275 9.69 -4.42 11.11
C ARG A 275 10.18 -5.79 10.62
N HIS A 276 9.44 -6.86 10.91
CA HIS A 276 9.87 -8.25 10.69
C HIS A 276 9.87 -8.72 9.23
N PHE A 277 9.43 -7.89 8.27
CA PHE A 277 9.22 -8.33 6.87
C PHE A 277 9.83 -7.41 5.81
N VAL A 278 10.66 -6.45 6.21
CA VAL A 278 11.54 -5.75 5.26
C VAL A 278 12.77 -6.63 5.05
N PRO A 279 13.15 -6.94 3.80
CA PRO A 279 14.41 -7.62 3.53
C PRO A 279 15.56 -6.85 4.19
N GLU A 280 16.36 -7.50 5.03
CA GLU A 280 17.59 -6.91 5.57
C GLU A 280 18.65 -6.69 4.47
N ASP A 281 18.49 -7.37 3.33
CA ASP A 281 19.40 -7.33 2.18
C ASP A 281 18.95 -6.35 1.09
N GLU A 282 19.93 -5.73 0.42
CA GLU A 282 19.73 -5.00 -0.83
C GLU A 282 18.93 -5.84 -1.85
N ILE A 283 17.91 -5.20 -2.43
CA ILE A 283 17.09 -5.82 -3.47
C ILE A 283 17.88 -5.90 -4.77
N ASP A 284 18.31 -7.12 -5.07
CA ASP A 284 18.98 -7.47 -6.32
C ASP A 284 17.94 -7.73 -7.42
N ALA A 285 17.52 -6.65 -8.10
CA ALA A 285 16.51 -6.71 -9.16
C ALA A 285 16.93 -5.95 -10.41
N THR A 286 16.45 -6.42 -11.57
CA THR A 286 16.48 -5.67 -12.82
C THR A 286 15.18 -4.90 -12.98
N VAL A 287 15.29 -3.62 -13.32
CA VAL A 287 14.12 -2.75 -13.59
C VAL A 287 13.91 -2.64 -15.08
N TYR A 288 12.68 -2.87 -15.52
CA TYR A 288 12.25 -2.70 -16.89
C TYR A 288 11.17 -1.63 -17.00
N GLN A 289 11.28 -0.77 -17.99
CA GLN A 289 10.20 0.08 -18.46
C GLN A 289 9.38 -0.69 -19.50
N VAL A 290 8.09 -0.84 -19.22
CA VAL A 290 7.14 -1.54 -20.08
C VAL A 290 6.12 -0.55 -20.62
N SER A 291 5.88 -0.61 -21.94
CA SER A 291 4.81 0.12 -22.60
C SER A 291 4.17 -0.71 -23.70
N SER A 292 2.92 -0.38 -24.08
CA SER A 292 2.23 -1.08 -25.17
C SER A 292 2.79 -0.75 -26.56
N GLY A 293 3.57 0.34 -26.72
CA GLY A 293 4.11 0.79 -28.01
C GLY A 293 3.04 1.27 -28.99
N LEU A 294 1.78 1.41 -28.54
CA LEU A 294 0.64 1.78 -29.37
C LEU A 294 0.50 3.30 -29.52
N ARG A 295 1.17 4.10 -28.67
CA ARG A 295 1.13 5.57 -28.68
C ARG A 295 2.48 6.16 -28.25
N PRO A 296 3.42 6.37 -29.20
CA PRO A 296 4.79 6.78 -28.87
C PRO A 296 4.89 8.12 -28.10
N ASP A 297 3.92 9.01 -28.29
CA ASP A 297 4.04 10.42 -27.90
C ASP A 297 3.36 10.78 -26.56
N THR A 298 2.76 9.80 -25.87
CA THR A 298 1.97 10.02 -24.62
C THR A 298 2.14 8.91 -23.57
N GLU A 299 3.11 8.02 -23.76
CA GLU A 299 3.14 6.72 -23.06
C GLU A 299 3.52 6.84 -21.58
N ALA A 300 2.57 6.52 -20.71
CA ALA A 300 2.85 6.19 -19.32
C ALA A 300 3.67 4.89 -19.29
N LYS A 301 4.95 4.98 -18.94
CA LYS A 301 5.82 3.81 -18.80
C LYS A 301 5.68 3.23 -17.41
N TYR A 302 5.38 1.93 -17.31
CA TYR A 302 5.28 1.24 -16.04
C TYR A 302 6.59 0.50 -15.74
N LYS A 303 7.07 0.64 -14.50
CA LYS A 303 8.22 -0.13 -14.04
C LYS A 303 7.80 -1.59 -13.78
N LEU A 304 8.65 -2.54 -14.13
CA LEU A 304 8.46 -3.94 -13.83
C LEU A 304 9.78 -4.49 -13.31
N LEU A 305 9.77 -4.97 -12.07
CA LEU A 305 10.94 -5.50 -11.41
C LEU A 305 11.05 -6.99 -11.70
N GLN A 306 12.28 -7.46 -11.81
CA GLN A 306 12.59 -8.85 -12.01
C GLN A 306 13.71 -9.25 -11.08
N ASN A 307 13.50 -10.32 -10.33
CA ASN A 307 14.49 -10.81 -9.38
C ASN A 307 15.73 -11.34 -10.10
N ARG A 308 16.92 -10.83 -9.73
CA ARG A 308 18.20 -11.38 -10.19
C ARG A 308 18.59 -12.62 -9.38
N ASN A 309 18.09 -12.74 -8.14
CA ASN A 309 18.29 -13.90 -7.27
C ASN A 309 16.97 -14.45 -6.68
N PRO A 310 16.35 -15.48 -7.30
CA PRO A 310 15.07 -16.06 -6.86
C PRO A 310 15.05 -16.66 -5.45
N GLN A 311 16.22 -16.81 -4.80
CA GLN A 311 16.34 -17.28 -3.41
C GLN A 311 16.12 -16.18 -2.37
N LYS A 312 16.27 -14.90 -2.76
CA LYS A 312 16.05 -13.78 -1.85
C LYS A 312 14.56 -13.48 -1.68
N HIS A 313 14.15 -13.24 -0.43
CA HIS A 313 12.79 -12.84 -0.09
C HIS A 313 12.64 -11.33 -0.29
N HIS A 314 11.69 -10.92 -1.13
CA HIS A 314 11.45 -9.51 -1.45
C HIS A 314 10.10 -9.07 -0.88
N GLY A 315 10.04 -8.65 0.38
CA GLY A 315 8.85 -8.07 1.00
C GLY A 315 7.59 -8.95 1.02
N ASN A 316 6.49 -8.38 1.50
CA ASN A 316 5.21 -9.05 1.68
C ASN A 316 4.32 -8.92 0.43
N ILE A 317 3.79 -10.02 -0.10
CA ILE A 317 2.91 -10.01 -1.28
C ILE A 317 1.51 -9.53 -0.89
N VAL A 318 1.03 -8.45 -1.54
CA VAL A 318 -0.34 -7.95 -1.36
C VAL A 318 -1.27 -8.27 -2.52
N GLU A 319 -0.74 -8.52 -3.71
CA GLU A 319 -1.55 -9.01 -4.83
C GLU A 319 -0.75 -9.90 -5.78
N LEU A 320 -1.32 -11.03 -6.16
CA LEU A 320 -0.92 -11.83 -7.32
C LEU A 320 -1.91 -11.59 -8.46
N SER A 321 -1.43 -11.05 -9.56
CA SER A 321 -2.17 -10.90 -10.82
C SER A 321 -1.69 -11.91 -11.85
N VAL A 322 -2.57 -12.82 -12.26
CA VAL A 322 -2.32 -13.79 -13.33
C VAL A 322 -2.91 -13.26 -14.62
N PHE A 323 -2.05 -12.95 -15.58
CA PHE A 323 -2.44 -12.54 -16.92
C PHE A 323 -2.39 -13.74 -17.88
N ILE A 324 -3.49 -14.00 -18.58
CA ILE A 324 -3.60 -15.05 -19.60
C ILE A 324 -3.84 -14.39 -20.95
N ALA A 325 -2.93 -14.60 -21.89
CA ALA A 325 -3.05 -14.04 -23.22
C ALA A 325 -4.27 -14.64 -23.97
N THR A 326 -5.01 -13.81 -24.68
CA THR A 326 -6.11 -14.27 -25.56
C THR A 326 -5.56 -14.80 -26.86
N PRO A 327 -6.18 -15.79 -27.53
CA PRO A 327 -5.72 -16.29 -28.82
C PRO A 327 -5.44 -15.18 -29.83
N LEU A 328 -4.37 -15.29 -30.62
CA LEU A 328 -4.00 -14.27 -31.61
C LEU A 328 -5.04 -14.08 -32.73
N THR A 329 -5.98 -15.01 -32.86
CA THR A 329 -7.13 -14.90 -33.78
C THR A 329 -8.17 -13.89 -33.30
N GLU A 330 -8.11 -13.46 -32.03
CA GLU A 330 -9.04 -12.50 -31.45
C GLU A 330 -8.41 -11.10 -31.38
N THR A 331 -8.86 -10.20 -32.26
CA THR A 331 -8.38 -8.81 -32.28
C THR A 331 -8.79 -8.02 -31.03
N TRP A 332 -10.04 -8.19 -30.58
CA TRP A 332 -10.57 -7.53 -29.38
C TRP A 332 -11.68 -8.40 -28.74
N PRO A 333 -11.41 -9.06 -27.61
CA PRO A 333 -12.36 -9.92 -26.91
C PRO A 333 -13.61 -9.16 -26.41
N LYS A 334 -14.77 -9.81 -26.50
CA LYS A 334 -16.00 -9.29 -25.87
C LYS A 334 -15.96 -9.50 -24.37
N TYR A 335 -16.51 -8.55 -23.61
CA TYR A 335 -16.68 -8.71 -22.17
C TYR A 335 -17.65 -9.86 -21.85
N GLY A 336 -17.32 -10.66 -20.83
CA GLY A 336 -18.07 -11.84 -20.39
C GLY A 336 -17.69 -13.14 -21.10
N THR A 337 -16.84 -13.11 -22.12
CA THR A 337 -16.46 -14.30 -22.91
C THR A 337 -15.72 -15.33 -22.07
N TYR A 338 -14.78 -14.87 -21.24
CA TYR A 338 -13.84 -15.73 -20.51
C TYR A 338 -14.19 -15.89 -19.05
N ARG A 339 -15.10 -15.07 -18.50
CA ARG A 339 -15.44 -15.04 -17.07
C ARG A 339 -15.82 -16.40 -16.46
N LYS A 340 -16.48 -17.28 -17.25
CA LYS A 340 -16.87 -18.63 -16.83
C LYS A 340 -16.08 -19.75 -17.53
N SER A 341 -15.04 -19.38 -18.27
CA SER A 341 -14.23 -20.34 -19.03
C SER A 341 -13.53 -21.35 -18.11
N ALA A 342 -13.25 -22.54 -18.64
CA ALA A 342 -12.45 -23.53 -17.93
C ALA A 342 -10.99 -23.07 -17.74
N VAL A 343 -10.47 -22.27 -18.68
CA VAL A 343 -9.12 -21.70 -18.63
C VAL A 343 -8.98 -20.77 -17.43
N MET A 344 -9.85 -19.76 -17.31
CA MET A 344 -9.79 -18.80 -16.20
C MET A 344 -9.97 -19.48 -14.84
N ARG A 345 -10.91 -20.44 -14.74
CA ARG A 345 -11.08 -21.23 -13.50
C ARG A 345 -9.83 -22.03 -13.15
N GLN A 346 -9.24 -22.73 -14.11
CA GLN A 346 -8.06 -23.55 -13.86
C GLN A 346 -6.85 -22.70 -13.48
N ALA A 347 -6.65 -21.56 -14.13
CA ALA A 347 -5.60 -20.61 -13.76
C ALA A 347 -5.78 -20.11 -12.32
N GLY A 348 -7.03 -19.79 -11.92
CA GLY A 348 -7.34 -19.42 -10.53
C GLY A 348 -7.00 -20.52 -9.54
N VAL A 349 -7.36 -21.78 -9.82
CA VAL A 349 -7.01 -22.93 -8.96
C VAL A 349 -5.49 -23.10 -8.85
N THR A 350 -4.78 -23.07 -9.97
CA THR A 350 -3.31 -23.22 -9.98
C THR A 350 -2.62 -22.04 -9.26
N ALA A 351 -3.15 -20.83 -9.40
CA ALA A 351 -2.66 -19.66 -8.68
C ALA A 351 -2.90 -19.76 -7.16
N ILE A 352 -4.06 -20.27 -6.72
CA ILE A 352 -4.33 -20.55 -5.30
C ILE A 352 -3.34 -21.58 -4.77
N MET A 353 -3.03 -22.64 -5.53
CA MET A 353 -2.00 -23.62 -5.12
C MET A 353 -0.60 -23.00 -5.03
N ARG A 354 -0.28 -22.04 -5.92
CA ARG A 354 0.99 -21.30 -5.84
C ARG A 354 1.04 -20.41 -4.61
N LEU A 355 -0.06 -19.71 -4.30
CA LEU A 355 -0.21 -18.91 -3.09
C LEU A 355 -0.17 -19.76 -1.82
N ASP A 356 -0.71 -20.96 -1.81
CA ASP A 356 -0.59 -21.91 -0.69
C ASP A 356 0.89 -22.23 -0.39
N SER A 357 1.67 -22.50 -1.44
CA SER A 357 3.12 -22.70 -1.31
C SER A 357 3.83 -21.45 -0.81
N TRP A 358 3.47 -20.26 -1.30
CA TRP A 358 4.06 -18.99 -0.86
C TRP A 358 3.66 -18.59 0.56
N SER A 359 2.45 -18.93 1.00
CA SER A 359 1.95 -18.78 2.38
C SER A 359 2.83 -19.57 3.36
N ARG A 360 3.15 -20.82 3.03
CA ARG A 360 4.06 -21.66 3.83
C ARG A 360 5.49 -21.12 3.90
N GLN A 361 5.90 -20.39 2.85
CA GLN A 361 7.18 -19.65 2.80
C GLN A 361 7.09 -18.27 3.47
N GLN A 362 5.98 -17.96 4.16
CA GLN A 362 5.73 -16.69 4.85
C GLN A 362 5.85 -15.45 3.93
N LYS A 363 5.55 -15.62 2.63
CA LYS A 363 5.60 -14.51 1.66
C LYS A 363 4.39 -13.59 1.75
N PHE A 364 3.31 -14.03 2.40
CA PHE A 364 2.17 -13.18 2.72
C PHE A 364 1.30 -13.73 3.86
N GLU A 365 0.57 -12.82 4.50
CA GLU A 365 -0.51 -13.15 5.42
C GLU A 365 -1.91 -12.94 4.83
N ARG A 366 -2.05 -11.90 4.00
CA ARG A 366 -3.28 -11.60 3.26
C ARG A 366 -2.91 -10.97 1.94
N CYS A 367 -3.55 -11.41 0.86
CA CYS A 367 -3.34 -10.84 -0.46
C CYS A 367 -4.60 -10.93 -1.32
N TYR A 368 -4.60 -10.19 -2.42
CA TYR A 368 -5.55 -10.38 -3.52
C TYR A 368 -5.00 -11.35 -4.56
N LEU A 369 -5.89 -12.11 -5.18
CA LEU A 369 -5.62 -12.85 -6.40
C LEU A 369 -6.53 -12.32 -7.50
N SER A 370 -5.95 -11.77 -8.55
CA SER A 370 -6.65 -11.30 -9.74
C SER A 370 -6.27 -12.18 -10.93
N VAL A 371 -7.25 -12.74 -11.63
CA VAL A 371 -7.02 -13.56 -12.84
C VAL A 371 -7.64 -12.85 -14.03
N TYR A 372 -6.82 -12.44 -14.99
CA TYR A 372 -7.20 -11.70 -16.19
C TYR A 372 -7.15 -12.59 -17.42
N MET A 373 -8.20 -12.55 -18.24
CA MET A 373 -8.19 -13.13 -19.59
C MET A 373 -9.18 -12.38 -20.47
N GLY A 374 -8.70 -11.84 -21.58
CA GLY A 374 -9.53 -10.96 -22.41
C GLY A 374 -9.94 -9.71 -21.63
N ALA A 375 -11.16 -9.23 -21.86
CA ALA A 375 -11.72 -8.10 -21.12
C ALA A 375 -12.28 -8.51 -19.73
N ASP A 376 -12.19 -9.80 -19.38
CA ASP A 376 -12.71 -10.33 -18.12
C ASP A 376 -11.61 -10.44 -17.06
N HIS A 377 -12.02 -10.26 -15.81
CA HIS A 377 -11.19 -10.60 -14.66
C HIS A 377 -12.04 -11.18 -13.54
N VAL A 378 -11.41 -11.98 -12.67
CA VAL A 378 -11.96 -12.44 -11.41
C VAL A 378 -11.00 -12.03 -10.30
N ARG A 379 -11.53 -11.39 -9.26
CA ARG A 379 -10.76 -10.98 -8.10
C ARG A 379 -11.20 -11.78 -6.88
N MET A 380 -10.22 -12.29 -6.15
CA MET A 380 -10.40 -13.06 -4.92
C MET A 380 -9.52 -12.46 -3.83
N LYS A 381 -9.93 -12.63 -2.59
CA LYS A 381 -9.18 -12.29 -1.40
C LYS A 381 -8.73 -13.57 -0.73
N ILE A 382 -7.44 -13.63 -0.40
CA ILE A 382 -6.79 -14.78 0.18
C ILE A 382 -6.29 -14.40 1.57
N VAL A 383 -6.67 -15.18 2.58
CA VAL A 383 -6.15 -15.06 3.94
C VAL A 383 -5.37 -16.31 4.26
N SER A 384 -4.08 -16.14 4.54
CA SER A 384 -3.14 -17.18 4.88
C SER A 384 -3.51 -17.85 6.20
N ASP A 385 -3.12 -19.12 6.32
CA ASP A 385 -3.10 -19.81 7.60
C ASP A 385 -2.12 -19.20 8.61
N ARG A 386 -1.23 -18.29 8.21
CA ARG A 386 -0.28 -17.56 9.04
C ARG A 386 -0.75 -16.18 9.49
N PHE A 387 -1.93 -15.73 9.05
CA PHE A 387 -2.47 -14.45 9.50
C PHE A 387 -2.54 -14.37 11.03
N GLY A 388 -1.95 -13.31 11.59
CA GLY A 388 -1.92 -13.04 13.02
C GLY A 388 -0.92 -13.87 13.83
N PHE A 389 0.09 -14.48 13.21
CA PHE A 389 1.24 -15.07 13.93
C PHE A 389 2.33 -14.02 14.15
N THR A 390 2.69 -13.74 15.41
CA THR A 390 3.92 -13.01 15.73
C THR A 390 5.12 -13.95 15.58
N THR A 391 6.12 -13.53 14.81
CA THR A 391 7.27 -14.31 14.32
C THR A 391 8.21 -14.87 15.40
N GLU A 392 7.97 -14.67 16.69
CA GLU A 392 8.87 -15.14 17.76
C GLU A 392 8.88 -16.65 17.97
N SER A 393 7.98 -17.41 17.33
CA SER A 393 7.91 -18.87 17.50
C SER A 393 7.99 -19.62 16.17
N ASN A 394 9.17 -19.64 15.56
CA ASN A 394 9.81 -20.79 14.88
C ASN A 394 10.80 -20.30 13.80
N ASP A 395 12.03 -19.97 14.22
CA ASP A 395 13.23 -19.93 13.36
C ASP A 395 13.66 -21.32 12.86
N LYS A 396 12.69 -22.20 12.61
CA LYS A 396 12.88 -23.36 11.75
C LYS A 396 12.06 -23.09 10.50
N VAL A 397 12.59 -22.20 9.67
CA VAL A 397 12.36 -22.28 8.23
C VAL A 397 12.59 -23.74 7.87
N LEU A 398 11.52 -24.45 7.55
CA LEU A 398 11.64 -25.72 6.84
C LEU A 398 12.24 -25.33 5.49
N GLU A 399 13.57 -25.38 5.41
CA GLU A 399 14.31 -25.51 4.16
C GLU A 399 13.92 -26.85 3.52
N ASP A 400 12.66 -27.01 3.14
CA ASP A 400 12.32 -27.94 2.08
C ASP A 400 12.72 -27.24 0.78
N SER A 401 14.02 -27.31 0.53
CA SER A 401 14.67 -26.90 -0.70
C SER A 401 14.12 -27.74 -1.86
N MET A 402 12.96 -27.32 -2.37
CA MET A 402 12.61 -27.61 -3.75
C MET A 402 13.74 -27.01 -4.62
N PRO A 403 14.30 -27.75 -5.59
CA PRO A 403 15.37 -27.24 -6.43
C PRO A 403 14.85 -26.03 -7.19
N VAL A 404 15.26 -24.83 -6.77
CA VAL A 404 15.01 -23.61 -7.51
C VAL A 404 16.07 -23.58 -8.61
N PRO A 405 15.67 -23.59 -9.89
CA PRO A 405 16.62 -23.57 -10.99
C PRO A 405 17.48 -22.29 -10.90
N THR A 406 18.77 -22.50 -10.67
CA THR A 406 19.85 -21.54 -10.89
C THR A 406 19.94 -21.27 -12.40
N ASP A 407 19.97 -20.00 -12.78
CA ASP A 407 19.91 -19.49 -14.15
C ASP A 407 18.63 -19.84 -14.92
N GLN A 408 17.60 -19.00 -14.74
CA GLN A 408 16.57 -18.85 -15.75
C GLN A 408 16.69 -17.44 -16.34
N ASN A 409 17.21 -17.34 -17.56
CA ASN A 409 16.81 -16.27 -18.47
C ASN A 409 15.27 -16.25 -18.45
N LEU A 410 14.69 -15.24 -17.80
CA LEU A 410 13.24 -15.23 -17.63
C LEU A 410 12.57 -15.18 -19.01
N PRO A 411 11.42 -15.85 -19.18
CA PRO A 411 10.81 -16.01 -20.49
C PRO A 411 10.39 -14.65 -21.06
N SER A 412 10.84 -14.35 -22.27
CA SER A 412 10.56 -13.14 -23.04
C SER A 412 9.11 -12.64 -22.90
N LEU A 413 8.91 -11.32 -22.73
CA LEU A 413 7.59 -10.67 -22.75
C LEU A 413 7.08 -10.39 -24.17
N GLU A 414 7.85 -10.70 -25.22
CA GLU A 414 7.44 -10.56 -26.62
C GLU A 414 6.05 -11.18 -26.94
N PRO A 415 5.63 -12.33 -26.38
CA PRO A 415 4.31 -12.90 -26.67
C PRO A 415 3.11 -12.03 -26.22
N PHE A 416 3.38 -10.99 -25.42
CA PHE A 416 2.40 -9.99 -24.96
C PHE A 416 2.42 -8.71 -25.79
N PHE A 417 3.30 -8.60 -26.80
CA PHE A 417 3.40 -7.46 -27.72
C PHE A 417 3.70 -6.13 -27.01
N VAL A 418 4.37 -6.19 -25.86
CA VAL A 418 4.82 -4.99 -25.12
C VAL A 418 6.27 -4.66 -25.48
N THR A 419 6.58 -3.37 -25.50
CA THR A 419 7.95 -2.89 -25.60
C THR A 419 8.55 -2.89 -24.21
N VAL A 420 9.74 -3.50 -24.08
CA VAL A 420 10.45 -3.61 -22.81
C VAL A 420 11.82 -2.98 -22.99
N LYS A 421 12.11 -1.95 -22.21
CA LYS A 421 13.44 -1.33 -22.14
C LYS A 421 14.00 -1.55 -20.74
N LYS A 422 15.19 -2.13 -20.63
CA LYS A 422 15.91 -2.19 -19.35
C LYS A 422 16.23 -0.74 -18.94
N GLU A 423 15.85 -0.37 -17.73
CA GLU A 423 16.24 0.92 -17.13
C GLU A 423 17.69 0.77 -16.68
N ASP A 424 18.50 1.78 -16.93
CA ASP A 424 19.82 1.88 -16.32
C ASP A 424 19.64 2.01 -14.80
N GLU A 425 20.57 1.48 -14.01
CA GLU A 425 20.42 1.44 -12.55
C GLU A 425 20.19 2.85 -12.00
N HIS A 426 19.20 2.99 -11.11
CA HIS A 426 18.79 4.30 -10.58
C HIS A 426 19.96 4.90 -9.80
N GLU A 427 20.56 5.99 -10.30
CA GLU A 427 21.81 6.51 -9.70
C GLU A 427 21.57 7.21 -8.36
N LEU A 428 20.40 7.83 -8.17
CA LEU A 428 19.98 8.64 -7.00
C LEU A 428 19.64 7.85 -5.72
N PHE A 429 19.30 6.58 -5.86
CA PHE A 429 18.84 5.74 -4.74
C PHE A 429 19.51 4.38 -4.90
N ASP A 430 19.94 3.78 -3.79
CA ASP A 430 20.57 2.46 -3.73
C ASP A 430 19.70 1.37 -4.39
N SER A 431 18.38 1.61 -4.52
CA SER A 431 17.48 0.82 -5.36
C SER A 431 16.17 1.57 -5.70
N GLU A 432 15.47 1.12 -6.75
CA GLU A 432 14.07 1.53 -7.04
C GLU A 432 13.15 1.36 -5.82
N VAL A 433 13.48 0.41 -4.96
CA VAL A 433 12.67 0.08 -3.80
C VAL A 433 12.84 1.11 -2.68
N GLN A 434 14.06 1.59 -2.47
CA GLN A 434 14.33 2.72 -1.57
C GLN A 434 13.58 3.97 -2.04
N PHE A 435 13.53 4.21 -3.36
CA PHE A 435 12.75 5.30 -3.94
C PHE A 435 11.24 5.18 -3.65
N GLN A 436 10.62 4.02 -3.89
CA GLN A 436 9.19 3.82 -3.60
C GLN A 436 8.86 3.92 -2.11
N ALA A 437 9.75 3.42 -1.23
CA ALA A 437 9.58 3.52 0.22
C ALA A 437 9.57 4.98 0.69
N ILE A 438 10.51 5.79 0.21
CA ILE A 438 10.56 7.23 0.48
C ILE A 438 9.31 7.92 -0.04
N LYS A 439 8.89 7.61 -1.27
CA LYS A 439 7.67 8.14 -1.88
C LYS A 439 6.42 7.84 -1.05
N ASN A 440 6.30 6.65 -0.47
CA ASN A 440 5.17 6.28 0.37
C ASN A 440 5.18 6.96 1.71
N LEU A 441 6.33 6.99 2.38
CA LEU A 441 6.47 7.67 3.66
C LEU A 441 6.11 9.15 3.53
N ILE A 442 6.56 9.76 2.44
CA ILE A 442 6.20 11.12 2.05
C ILE A 442 4.69 11.22 1.78
N SER A 443 4.10 10.27 1.04
CA SER A 443 2.65 10.27 0.76
C SER A 443 1.81 10.18 2.04
N GLN A 444 2.13 9.24 2.91
CA GLN A 444 1.44 9.03 4.18
C GLN A 444 1.54 10.24 5.11
N ARG A 445 2.72 10.87 5.20
CA ARG A 445 2.91 12.09 5.99
C ARG A 445 2.16 13.28 5.42
N ALA A 446 2.08 13.39 4.09
CA ALA A 446 1.32 14.44 3.42
C ALA A 446 -0.19 14.26 3.59
N ASP A 447 -0.70 13.03 3.60
CA ASP A 447 -2.11 12.75 3.85
C ASP A 447 -2.50 13.02 5.32
N GLN A 448 -1.58 12.78 6.26
CA GLN A 448 -1.79 13.02 7.69
C GLN A 448 -1.78 14.51 8.07
N ASP A 449 -0.94 15.32 7.44
CA ASP A 449 -0.82 16.75 7.74
C ASP A 449 -0.48 17.55 6.46
N PRO A 450 -1.47 17.82 5.59
CA PRO A 450 -1.25 18.44 4.29
C PRO A 450 -0.65 19.85 4.38
N GLU A 451 -1.03 20.63 5.40
CA GLU A 451 -0.55 22.01 5.57
C GLU A 451 0.90 22.04 6.05
N ARG A 452 1.26 21.18 7.02
CA ARG A 452 2.65 21.04 7.45
C ARG A 452 3.54 20.53 6.32
N TYR A 453 3.05 19.59 5.51
CA TYR A 453 3.85 19.07 4.40
C TYR A 453 4.06 20.13 3.31
N ARG A 454 3.03 20.94 2.99
CA ARG A 454 3.21 22.12 2.11
C ARG A 454 4.27 23.09 2.67
N ALA A 455 4.26 23.35 3.97
CA ALA A 455 5.27 24.20 4.62
C ALA A 455 6.68 23.57 4.65
N MET A 456 6.77 22.24 4.66
CA MET A 456 8.05 21.50 4.67
C MET A 456 8.64 21.27 3.27
N ALA A 457 7.83 21.28 2.21
CA ALA A 457 8.27 20.99 0.85
C ALA A 457 9.43 21.90 0.39
N PRO A 458 9.42 23.23 0.64
CA PRO A 458 10.56 24.08 0.31
C PRO A 458 11.84 23.68 1.07
N MET A 459 11.74 23.30 2.35
CA MET A 459 12.90 22.86 3.13
C MET A 459 13.49 21.52 2.63
N ILE A 460 12.63 20.58 2.22
CA ILE A 460 13.07 19.30 1.66
C ILE A 460 13.75 19.56 0.31
N ALA A 461 13.15 20.38 -0.54
CA ALA A 461 13.72 20.76 -1.83
C ALA A 461 15.10 21.43 -1.67
N VAL A 462 15.27 22.35 -0.72
CA VAL A 462 16.57 22.99 -0.41
C VAL A 462 17.61 21.93 -0.02
N ARG A 463 17.26 20.93 0.79
CA ARG A 463 18.18 19.86 1.19
C ARG A 463 18.57 18.95 0.02
N THR A 464 17.62 18.59 -0.83
CA THR A 464 17.88 17.79 -2.03
C THR A 464 18.75 18.56 -3.02
N THR A 465 18.49 19.85 -3.21
CA THR A 465 19.33 20.72 -4.05
C THR A 465 20.73 20.89 -3.49
N ALA A 466 20.88 21.05 -2.18
CA ALA A 466 22.20 21.10 -1.55
C ALA A 466 23.01 19.83 -1.82
N HIS A 467 22.38 18.66 -1.72
CA HIS A 467 23.03 17.39 -2.04
C HIS A 467 23.47 17.31 -3.51
N PHE A 468 22.59 17.71 -4.44
CA PHE A 468 22.94 17.78 -5.87
C PHE A 468 24.13 18.71 -6.13
N ILE A 469 24.18 19.87 -5.46
CA ILE A 469 25.29 20.83 -5.59
C ILE A 469 26.58 20.19 -5.05
N ASP A 470 26.56 19.54 -3.90
CA ASP A 470 27.74 18.89 -3.31
C ASP A 470 28.33 17.83 -4.25
N SER A 471 27.47 17.08 -4.95
CA SER A 471 27.85 16.03 -5.90
C SER A 471 28.40 16.55 -7.23
N ASN A 472 27.86 17.66 -7.75
CA ASN A 472 28.17 18.18 -9.10
C ASN A 472 29.14 19.37 -9.11
N TYR A 473 29.22 20.10 -8.00
CA TYR A 473 30.04 21.29 -7.83
C TYR A 473 30.88 21.18 -6.54
N PRO A 474 31.77 20.17 -6.44
CA PRO A 474 32.51 19.91 -5.22
C PRO A 474 33.36 21.12 -4.84
N GLY A 475 33.23 21.56 -3.57
CA GLY A 475 33.93 22.73 -3.05
C GLY A 475 33.20 24.06 -3.25
N CYS A 476 32.03 24.07 -3.91
CA CYS A 476 31.14 25.24 -3.91
C CYS A 476 30.31 25.29 -2.62
N GLU A 477 29.97 26.50 -2.18
CA GLU A 477 29.06 26.75 -1.07
C GLU A 477 27.62 26.78 -1.56
N THR A 478 26.76 25.95 -0.98
CA THR A 478 25.31 26.02 -1.20
C THR A 478 24.70 27.11 -0.34
N ILE A 479 24.03 28.09 -0.96
CA ILE A 479 23.37 29.19 -0.26
C ILE A 479 21.89 29.22 -0.65
N ASP A 480 21.02 29.14 0.35
CA ASP A 480 19.60 29.49 0.22
C ASP A 480 19.46 31.01 0.27
N GLU A 481 19.20 31.64 -0.88
CA GLU A 481 18.99 33.08 -1.02
C GLU A 481 17.57 33.50 -0.57
N GLY A 482 16.74 32.55 -0.10
CA GLY A 482 15.41 32.79 0.45
C GLY A 482 14.30 32.68 -0.59
N GLU A 483 13.21 33.41 -0.36
CA GLU A 483 12.05 33.44 -1.28
C GLU A 483 12.42 33.97 -2.66
N PHE A 484 11.84 33.37 -3.70
CA PHE A 484 12.25 33.66 -5.07
C PHE A 484 11.85 35.09 -5.48
N PRO A 485 12.78 35.92 -5.98
CA PRO A 485 12.47 37.27 -6.42
C PRO A 485 11.91 37.27 -7.86
N ILE A 486 10.72 37.84 -8.07
CA ILE A 486 10.22 38.25 -9.38
C ILE A 486 10.51 39.73 -9.59
N VAL A 487 10.92 40.09 -10.81
CA VAL A 487 10.98 41.48 -11.26
C VAL A 487 9.69 41.81 -12.03
N ILE A 488 8.83 42.62 -11.44
CA ILE A 488 7.63 43.16 -12.11
C ILE A 488 7.79 44.67 -12.18
N ASP A 489 7.80 45.25 -13.40
CA ASP A 489 7.94 46.70 -13.61
C ASP A 489 9.14 47.32 -12.85
N ASP A 490 10.31 46.69 -12.92
CA ASP A 490 11.55 47.05 -12.20
C ASP A 490 11.47 47.01 -10.65
N GLN A 491 10.38 46.49 -10.08
CA GLN A 491 10.23 46.23 -8.65
C GLN A 491 10.42 44.75 -8.33
N SER A 492 11.23 44.47 -7.29
CA SER A 492 11.45 43.10 -6.80
C SER A 492 10.33 42.72 -5.84
N VAL A 493 9.51 41.75 -6.22
CA VAL A 493 8.48 41.13 -5.38
C VAL A 493 8.91 39.71 -5.07
N VAL A 494 8.70 39.22 -3.85
CA VAL A 494 9.03 37.84 -3.49
C VAL A 494 7.82 36.93 -3.68
N LEU A 495 8.05 35.76 -4.28
CA LEU A 495 7.07 34.68 -4.30
C LEU A 495 7.15 33.92 -2.98
N SER A 496 6.07 33.97 -2.20
CA SER A 496 5.90 33.11 -1.04
C SER A 496 5.90 31.64 -1.46
N ASP A 497 6.37 30.77 -0.58
CA ASP A 497 6.43 29.30 -0.75
C ASP A 497 7.40 28.77 -1.84
N THR A 498 8.16 29.64 -2.52
CA THR A 498 9.28 29.24 -3.40
C THR A 498 10.63 29.47 -2.73
N ARG A 499 11.70 28.90 -3.28
CA ARG A 499 13.08 29.15 -2.85
C ARG A 499 14.02 29.35 -4.02
N LEU A 500 15.00 30.25 -3.84
CA LEU A 500 16.14 30.41 -4.73
C LEU A 500 17.38 29.84 -4.02
N VAL A 501 17.94 28.77 -4.55
CA VAL A 501 19.19 28.19 -4.05
C VAL A 501 20.28 28.40 -5.08
N VAL A 502 21.49 28.71 -4.64
CA VAL A 502 22.64 28.93 -5.52
C VAL A 502 23.86 28.15 -5.07
N ALA A 503 24.69 27.74 -6.02
CA ALA A 503 26.04 27.25 -5.77
C ALA A 503 27.03 28.38 -6.03
N LYS A 504 27.81 28.77 -5.00
CA LYS A 504 28.87 29.77 -5.11
C LYS A 504 30.25 29.11 -5.05
N ASP A 505 31.12 29.43 -5.99
CA ASP A 505 32.53 29.08 -5.95
C ASP A 505 33.25 30.04 -4.98
N PRO A 506 33.66 29.58 -3.79
CA PRO A 506 34.27 30.46 -2.78
C PRO A 506 35.68 30.92 -3.16
N THR A 507 36.29 30.32 -4.21
CA THR A 507 37.60 30.74 -4.71
C THR A 507 37.51 31.99 -5.58
N LYS A 508 36.30 32.32 -6.05
CA LYS A 508 35.99 33.54 -6.78
C LYS A 508 35.36 34.53 -5.81
N GLY A 509 35.81 35.79 -5.85
CA GLY A 509 35.26 36.86 -4.99
C GLY A 509 33.78 37.15 -5.29
N GLU A 510 33.28 38.35 -5.03
CA GLU A 510 31.86 38.67 -5.33
C GLU A 510 31.51 38.66 -6.83
N LYS A 511 32.51 38.53 -7.71
CA LYS A 511 32.33 38.45 -9.16
C LYS A 511 32.49 37.03 -9.69
N ASN A 512 31.65 36.65 -10.65
CA ASN A 512 31.63 35.37 -11.37
C ASN A 512 31.65 34.13 -10.45
N ASN A 513 31.07 34.25 -9.25
CA ASN A 513 31.10 33.20 -8.24
C ASN A 513 29.87 32.29 -8.29
N ILE A 514 28.74 32.71 -8.84
CA ILE A 514 27.55 31.85 -8.94
C ILE A 514 27.71 30.92 -10.13
N VAL A 515 27.90 29.62 -9.87
CA VAL A 515 28.09 28.58 -10.89
C VAL A 515 26.82 27.81 -11.21
N ALA A 516 25.84 27.82 -10.29
CA ALA A 516 24.52 27.24 -10.52
C ALA A 516 23.44 27.99 -9.73
N ALA A 517 22.22 28.05 -10.28
CA ALA A 517 21.05 28.65 -9.65
C ALA A 517 19.80 27.77 -9.83
N PHE A 518 19.02 27.65 -8.77
CA PHE A 518 17.91 26.71 -8.65
C PHE A 518 16.65 27.45 -8.20
N HIS A 519 15.58 27.39 -8.99
CA HIS A 519 14.26 27.86 -8.61
C HIS A 519 13.41 26.67 -8.13
N LEU A 520 13.13 26.63 -6.82
CA LEU A 520 12.35 25.58 -6.20
C LEU A 520 10.90 26.06 -6.05
N VAL A 521 9.98 25.43 -6.77
CA VAL A 521 8.57 25.81 -6.85
C VAL A 521 7.71 24.72 -6.22
N PRO A 522 6.77 25.07 -5.33
CA PRO A 522 5.81 24.10 -4.83
C PRO A 522 4.87 23.67 -5.96
N GLN A 523 4.31 22.46 -5.86
CA GLN A 523 3.37 21.99 -6.87
C GLN A 523 2.11 22.89 -6.94
N PRO A 524 1.63 23.26 -8.13
CA PRO A 524 0.41 24.06 -8.29
C PRO A 524 -0.86 23.32 -7.85
N GLY A 525 -1.71 24.03 -7.11
CA GLY A 525 -3.03 23.58 -6.69
C GLY A 525 -3.01 22.81 -5.37
N GLY A 526 -3.95 23.12 -4.48
CA GLY A 526 -4.13 22.45 -3.18
C GLY A 526 -4.55 20.97 -3.27
N HIS A 527 -4.35 20.33 -4.41
CA HIS A 527 -4.53 18.90 -4.60
C HIS A 527 -3.45 18.15 -3.80
N ALA A 528 -3.86 17.04 -3.18
CA ALA A 528 -2.91 16.14 -2.53
C ALA A 528 -1.80 15.80 -3.53
N LEU A 529 -0.53 15.98 -3.11
CA LEU A 529 0.70 15.67 -3.85
C LEU A 529 0.72 14.28 -4.52
N PHE A 530 -0.28 13.43 -4.21
CA PHE A 530 -0.34 12.01 -4.54
C PHE A 530 -1.66 11.56 -5.17
N SER A 531 -2.52 12.48 -5.61
CA SER A 531 -3.66 12.06 -6.44
C SER A 531 -3.14 11.34 -7.70
N ALA A 532 -3.87 10.33 -8.18
CA ALA A 532 -3.51 9.63 -9.42
C ALA A 532 -3.39 10.60 -10.61
N GLU A 533 -4.12 11.72 -10.57
CA GLU A 533 -4.03 12.82 -11.54
C GLU A 533 -2.73 13.64 -11.42
N ALA A 534 -2.13 13.78 -10.23
CA ALA A 534 -0.87 14.49 -10.04
C ALA A 534 0.36 13.63 -10.40
N ARG A 535 0.29 12.30 -10.17
CA ARG A 535 1.37 11.35 -10.48
C ARG A 535 1.58 11.10 -11.98
N GLY A 536 0.57 11.39 -12.80
CA GLY A 536 0.63 11.25 -14.27
C GLY A 536 0.78 12.56 -15.03
N LYS A 537 0.82 13.71 -14.34
CA LYS A 537 1.03 15.01 -14.97
C LYS A 537 2.51 15.29 -15.09
N ASN A 538 2.97 15.42 -16.33
CA ASN A 538 4.24 16.05 -16.66
C ASN A 538 4.10 17.56 -16.44
N TRP A 539 4.86 18.14 -15.52
CA TRP A 539 4.83 19.58 -15.24
C TRP A 539 5.71 20.39 -16.21
N LEU A 540 6.63 19.77 -16.96
CA LEU A 540 7.61 20.45 -17.81
C LEU A 540 7.00 21.37 -18.88
N GLU A 541 5.81 21.02 -19.39
CA GLU A 541 5.11 21.78 -20.44
C GLU A 541 3.99 22.67 -19.89
N THR A 542 3.82 22.74 -18.58
CA THR A 542 2.72 23.50 -17.98
C THR A 542 3.01 25.01 -18.00
N PRO A 543 1.97 25.86 -18.12
CA PRO A 543 2.12 27.30 -18.01
C PRO A 543 2.83 27.73 -16.73
N GLU A 544 2.57 27.05 -15.61
CA GLU A 544 3.18 27.31 -14.31
C GLU A 544 4.69 27.08 -14.35
N MET A 545 5.14 25.98 -14.95
CA MET A 545 6.56 25.69 -15.13
C MET A 545 7.23 26.71 -16.05
N LYS A 546 6.58 27.07 -17.17
CA LYS A 546 7.09 28.11 -18.08
C LYS A 546 7.21 29.48 -17.45
N VAL A 547 6.30 29.84 -16.55
CA VAL A 547 6.39 31.07 -15.75
C VAL A 547 7.58 31.00 -14.79
N ALA A 548 7.81 29.85 -14.15
CA ALA A 548 8.94 29.67 -13.24
C ALA A 548 10.31 29.68 -13.95
N GLU A 549 10.39 29.09 -15.15
CA GLU A 549 11.56 29.16 -16.04
C GLU A 549 11.86 30.61 -16.44
N GLU A 550 10.85 31.34 -16.90
CA GLU A 550 11.02 32.74 -17.30
C GLU A 550 11.42 33.64 -16.11
N ALA A 551 10.86 33.41 -14.92
CA ALA A 551 11.25 34.12 -13.70
C ALA A 551 12.72 33.87 -13.36
N LEU A 552 13.21 32.63 -13.45
CA LEU A 552 14.62 32.31 -13.26
C LEU A 552 15.51 32.97 -14.29
N ARG A 553 15.11 32.97 -15.56
CA ARG A 553 15.85 33.66 -16.62
C ARG A 553 16.02 35.15 -16.32
N GLN A 554 14.96 35.83 -15.89
CA GLN A 554 15.00 37.26 -15.56
C GLN A 554 15.95 37.59 -14.40
N VAL A 555 15.95 36.76 -13.35
CA VAL A 555 16.90 36.90 -12.22
C VAL A 555 18.34 36.72 -12.71
N LEU A 556 18.60 35.73 -13.56
CA LEU A 556 19.94 35.47 -14.09
C LEU A 556 20.42 36.56 -15.05
N VAL A 557 19.54 37.14 -15.88
CA VAL A 557 19.86 38.32 -16.70
C VAL A 557 20.29 39.51 -15.83
N LYS A 558 19.60 39.72 -14.70
CA LYS A 558 19.97 40.76 -13.74
C LYS A 558 21.34 40.46 -13.11
N TRP A 559 21.57 39.24 -12.64
CA TRP A 559 22.83 38.85 -12.01
C TRP A 559 24.02 38.82 -12.97
N TYR A 560 23.77 38.57 -14.26
CA TYR A 560 24.78 38.70 -15.31
C TYR A 560 25.24 40.15 -15.46
N LYS A 561 24.31 41.11 -15.49
CA LYS A 561 24.62 42.55 -15.52
C LYS A 561 25.35 43.03 -14.25
N GLU A 562 25.21 42.30 -13.15
CA GLU A 562 25.90 42.55 -11.88
C GLU A 562 27.29 41.85 -11.80
N ASP A 563 27.76 41.19 -12.88
CA ASP A 563 28.98 40.37 -12.92
C ASP A 563 29.02 39.24 -11.88
N ARG A 564 27.87 38.68 -11.46
CA ARG A 564 27.81 37.65 -10.40
C ARG A 564 27.90 36.22 -10.93
N LEU A 565 27.48 36.00 -12.18
CA LEU A 565 27.36 34.67 -12.78
C LEU A 565 28.65 34.21 -13.43
N ALA A 566 28.94 32.92 -13.33
CA ALA A 566 29.93 32.29 -14.18
C ALA A 566 29.46 32.22 -15.65
N ASP A 567 30.41 32.19 -16.59
CA ASP A 567 30.14 32.14 -18.04
C ASP A 567 29.37 30.89 -18.49
N ASP A 568 29.33 29.85 -17.66
CA ASP A 568 28.60 28.60 -17.88
C ASP A 568 27.68 28.29 -16.70
N CYS A 569 26.97 29.31 -16.21
CA CYS A 569 26.07 29.15 -15.07
C CYS A 569 24.94 28.19 -15.42
N MET A 570 24.81 27.16 -14.60
CA MET A 570 23.72 26.20 -14.67
C MET A 570 22.44 26.82 -14.10
N ALA A 571 21.31 26.59 -14.75
CA ALA A 571 20.00 27.02 -14.29
C ALA A 571 19.06 25.81 -14.20
N GLN A 572 18.38 25.66 -13.06
CA GLN A 572 17.43 24.56 -12.86
C GLN A 572 16.14 25.09 -12.24
N VAL A 573 15.00 24.62 -12.73
CA VAL A 573 13.69 24.81 -12.08
C VAL A 573 13.19 23.45 -11.63
N VAL A 574 12.77 23.37 -10.38
CA VAL A 574 12.23 22.15 -9.77
C VAL A 574 10.78 22.41 -9.36
N MET A 575 9.85 21.62 -9.88
CA MET A 575 8.44 21.68 -9.51
C MET A 575 7.96 20.28 -9.08
N GLY A 576 7.84 20.06 -7.78
CA GLY A 576 7.55 18.73 -7.23
C GLY A 576 8.69 17.75 -7.45
N MET A 577 8.51 16.79 -8.37
CA MET A 577 9.56 15.84 -8.79
C MET A 577 10.06 16.09 -10.22
N ASP A 578 9.45 17.02 -10.96
CA ASP A 578 9.85 17.33 -12.33
C ASP A 578 10.87 18.47 -12.33
N VAL A 579 11.83 18.37 -13.23
CA VAL A 579 13.00 19.24 -13.27
C VAL A 579 13.29 19.68 -14.70
N SER A 580 13.40 20.99 -14.92
CA SER A 580 13.94 21.56 -16.16
C SER A 580 15.37 22.05 -15.91
N PHE A 581 16.26 21.80 -16.87
CA PHE A 581 17.69 22.03 -16.72
C PHE A 581 18.27 22.74 -17.93
N TYR A 582 18.94 23.87 -17.72
CA TYR A 582 19.41 24.75 -18.78
C TYR A 582 20.81 25.29 -18.50
N ARG A 583 21.50 25.58 -19.59
CA ARG A 583 22.69 26.42 -19.62
C ARG A 583 22.27 27.87 -19.82
N PHE A 584 22.68 28.77 -18.92
CA PHE A 584 22.48 30.20 -19.14
C PHE A 584 23.65 30.78 -19.94
N VAL A 585 23.37 31.25 -21.16
CA VAL A 585 24.38 31.74 -22.10
C VAL A 585 24.11 33.16 -22.57
N ASP A 586 25.18 33.83 -23.00
CA ASP A 586 25.17 35.15 -23.64
C ASP A 586 24.49 36.26 -22.80
N GLY A 587 24.27 36.01 -21.51
CA GLY A 587 23.61 36.95 -20.61
C GLY A 587 22.11 37.15 -20.84
N GLU A 588 21.47 36.32 -21.67
CA GLU A 588 20.07 36.53 -22.06
C GLU A 588 19.20 35.28 -22.22
N ARG A 589 19.75 34.10 -22.51
CA ARG A 589 18.95 32.94 -22.95
C ARG A 589 19.34 31.64 -22.27
N PHE A 590 18.35 30.74 -22.20
CA PHE A 590 18.53 29.35 -21.82
C PHE A 590 18.74 28.49 -23.07
N GLU A 591 19.77 27.65 -23.02
CA GLU A 591 20.03 26.60 -24.00
C GLU A 591 20.04 25.24 -23.29
N ASP A 592 19.64 24.19 -23.99
CA ASP A 592 19.81 22.83 -23.49
C ASP A 592 21.30 22.49 -23.43
N TYR A 593 21.71 21.75 -22.41
CA TYR A 593 23.08 21.25 -22.36
C TYR A 593 23.34 20.20 -23.44
N PRO A 594 24.57 20.11 -23.98
CA PRO A 594 24.95 19.00 -24.85
C PRO A 594 24.77 17.65 -24.13
N ASP A 595 24.31 16.63 -24.85
CA ASP A 595 24.09 15.26 -24.31
C ASP A 595 25.29 14.72 -23.52
N GLU A 596 26.50 15.02 -23.99
CA GLU A 596 27.77 14.62 -23.38
C GLU A 596 27.97 15.21 -21.97
N ARG A 597 27.44 16.43 -21.73
CA ARG A 597 27.50 17.08 -20.42
C ARG A 597 26.39 16.57 -19.51
N ILE A 598 25.21 16.27 -20.05
CA ILE A 598 24.11 15.64 -19.31
C ILE A 598 24.56 14.30 -18.73
N GLN A 599 25.34 13.51 -19.48
CA GLN A 599 25.92 12.23 -19.01
C GLN A 599 26.97 12.37 -17.89
N GLN A 600 27.50 13.56 -17.65
CA GLN A 600 28.51 13.82 -16.61
C GLN A 600 27.90 14.30 -15.30
N ILE A 601 26.63 14.69 -15.30
CA ILE A 601 25.91 15.14 -14.11
C ILE A 601 25.63 13.92 -13.24
N ARG A 602 26.09 13.98 -12.00
CA ARG A 602 25.83 12.96 -10.99
C ARG A 602 24.54 13.31 -10.31
N TRP A 603 23.49 12.55 -10.58
CA TRP A 603 22.21 12.79 -9.93
C TRP A 603 22.24 12.43 -8.44
N GLN A 604 23.18 11.59 -7.99
CA GLN A 604 23.43 11.17 -6.60
C GLN A 604 23.32 12.28 -5.57
#